data_AF-A0A1Q9RU07-F1
#
_entry.id   AF-A0A1Q9RU07-F1
#
_cell.length_a   1.000
_cell.length_b   1.000
_cell.length_c   1.000
_cell.angle_alpha   90.00
_cell.angle_beta   90.00
_cell.angle_gamma   90.00
#
_symmetry.space_group_name_H-M   'P 1'
#
loop_
_entity.id
_entity.type
_entity.pdbx_description
1 polymer ?
#
loop_
_entity_poly.entity_id
_entity_poly.type
_entity_poly.pdbx_seq_one_letter_code
_entity_poly.pdbx_strand_id
1 'polypeptide(L)' 'MTLRLTDEETEALRAQAEHEGRSMQVVARAAIRQYIEHDAHRARVAAAASAGASRYAEALRRLGEA' A
#
# COMPACT_ATOMS: atom_id res chain seq x y z
N MET A 1 18.98 -3.76 10.29
CA MET A 1 19.14 -2.58 9.41
C MET A 1 18.61 -1.37 10.17
N THR A 2 19.38 -0.29 10.28
CA THR A 2 18.95 0.94 10.99
C THR A 2 18.33 1.89 9.98
N LEU A 3 17.07 2.26 10.21
CA LEU A 3 16.37 3.25 9.38
C LEU A 3 16.90 4.64 9.72
N ARG A 4 17.42 5.36 8.72
CA ARG A 4 17.83 6.76 8.87
C ARG A 4 16.67 7.62 8.39
N LEU A 5 16.17 8.47 9.29
CA LEU A 5 15.10 9.42 9.01
C LEU A 5 15.70 10.80 8.83
N THR A 6 15.06 11.63 8.01
CA THR A 6 15.28 13.07 8.00
C THR A 6 14.68 13.71 9.28
N ASP A 7 15.05 14.96 9.55
CA ASP A 7 14.47 15.70 10.68
C ASP A 7 12.95 15.88 10.53
N GLU A 8 12.50 16.15 9.30
CA GLU A 8 11.07 16.25 8.97
C GLU A 8 10.32 14.93 9.19
N GLU A 9 10.88 13.81 8.74
CA GLU A 9 10.30 12.48 8.96
C GLU A 9 10.25 12.12 10.45
N THR A 10 11.27 12.52 11.21
CA THR A 10 11.33 12.31 12.65
C THR A 10 10.24 13.10 13.37
N GLU A 11 10.03 14.36 13.00
CA GLU A 11 9.00 15.21 13.60
C GLU A 11 7.59 14.72 13.25
N ALA A 12 7.34 14.38 11.99
CA ALA A 12 6.07 13.81 11.57
C ALA A 12 5.75 12.50 12.31
N LEU A 13 6.75 11.62 12.47
CA LEU A 13 6.59 10.36 13.19
C LEU A 13 6.34 10.59 14.69
N ARG A 14 6.97 11.62 15.29
CA ARG A 14 6.75 12.01 16.69
C ARG A 14 5.34 12.52 16.91
N ALA A 15 4.88 13.46 16.10
CA ALA A 15 3.53 14.00 16.17
C ALA A 15 2.47 12.89 16.01
N GLN A 16 2.70 11.94 15.09
CA GLN A 16 1.81 10.80 14.92
C GLN A 16 1.80 9.88 16.14
N ALA A 17 2.97 9.60 16.73
CA ALA A 17 3.10 8.78 17.92
C ALA A 17 2.38 9.38 19.14
N GLU A 18 2.51 10.69 19.33
CA GLU A 18 1.81 11.46 20.36
C GLU A 18 0.29 11.43 20.14
N HIS A 19 -0.15 11.68 18.91
CA HIS A 19 -1.57 11.63 18.55
C HIS A 19 -2.20 10.26 18.84
N GLU A 20 -1.47 9.18 18.60
CA GLU A 20 -1.94 7.81 18.78
C GLU A 20 -1.69 7.24 20.19
N GLY A 21 -0.99 7.98 21.06
CA GLY A 21 -0.59 7.50 22.39
C GLY A 21 0.33 6.27 22.34
N ARG A 22 1.13 6.12 21.29
CA ARG A 22 2.03 4.98 21.06
C ARG A 22 3.47 5.43 20.98
N SER A 23 4.42 4.49 21.12
CA SER A 23 5.83 4.83 20.92
C SER A 23 6.14 5.03 19.42
N MET A 24 7.05 5.94 19.10
CA MET A 24 7.49 6.18 17.72
C MET A 24 7.91 4.89 16.99
N GLN A 25 8.57 3.95 17.68
CA GLN A 25 8.94 2.67 17.09
C GLN A 25 7.74 1.80 16.73
N VAL A 26 6.69 1.79 17.55
CA VAL A 26 5.45 1.04 17.25
C VAL A 26 4.75 1.65 16.04
N VAL A 27 4.67 2.98 15.96
CA VAL A 27 4.10 3.68 14.81
C VAL A 27 4.89 3.38 13.53
N ALA A 28 6.22 3.49 13.58
CA ALA A 28 7.08 3.19 12.43
C ALA A 28 6.90 1.75 11.93
N ARG A 29 6.87 0.77 12.85
CA ARG A 29 6.66 -0.64 12.49
C ARG A 29 5.27 -0.89 11.90
N ALA A 30 4.26 -0.19 12.39
CA ALA A 30 2.90 -0.27 11.84
C ALA A 30 2.85 0.32 10.43
N ALA A 31 3.45 1.49 10.22
CA ALA A 31 3.52 2.15 8.92
C ALA A 31 4.22 1.29 7.87
N ILE A 32 5.38 0.69 8.21
CA ILE A 32 6.10 -0.22 7.31
C ILE A 32 5.24 -1.42 6.93
N ARG A 33 4.56 -2.04 7.91
CA ARG A 33 3.70 -3.19 7.66
C ARG A 33 2.54 -2.83 6.74
N GLN A 34 1.86 -1.72 7.04
CA GLN A 34 0.75 -1.24 6.24
C GLN A 34 1.17 -0.93 4.81
N TYR A 35 2.34 -0.33 4.61
CA TYR A 35 2.89 -0.06 3.28
C TYR A 35 3.08 -1.36 2.49
N ILE A 36 3.72 -2.37 3.09
CA ILE A 36 3.97 -3.67 2.45
C ILE A 36 2.64 -4.38 2.14
N GLU A 37 1.70 -4.42 3.09
CA GLU A 37 0.40 -5.07 2.91
C GLU A 37 -0.43 -4.41 1.81
N HIS A 38 -0.42 -3.07 1.76
CA HIS A 38 -1.13 -2.31 0.73
C HIS A 38 -0.54 -2.55 -0.65
N ASP A 39 0.79 -2.54 -0.78
CA ASP A 39 1.46 -2.82 -2.05
C ASP A 39 1.20 -4.26 -2.52
N ALA A 40 1.33 -5.24 -1.62
CA ALA A 40 1.02 -6.63 -1.90
C ALA A 40 -0.46 -6.85 -2.30
N HIS A 41 -1.39 -6.10 -1.70
CA HIS A 41 -2.79 -6.13 -2.12
C HIS A 41 -2.97 -5.56 -3.54
N ARG A 42 -2.39 -4.39 -3.83
CA ARG A 42 -2.46 -3.77 -5.16
C ARG A 42 -1.88 -4.69 -6.24
N ALA A 43 -0.74 -5.31 -5.97
CA ALA A 43 -0.12 -6.27 -6.89
C ALA A 43 -1.06 -7.46 -7.17
N ARG A 44 -1.70 -8.03 -6.14
CA ARG A 44 -2.65 -9.13 -6.30
C ARG A 44 -3.88 -8.72 -7.12
N VAL A 45 -4.44 -7.53 -6.86
CA VAL A 45 -5.58 -7.01 -7.61
C VAL A 45 -5.21 -6.80 -9.08
N ALA A 46 -4.05 -6.18 -9.36
CA ALA A 46 -3.59 -5.97 -10.72
C ALA A 46 -3.37 -7.28 -11.48
N ALA A 47 -2.77 -8.29 -10.82
CA ALA A 47 -2.58 -9.61 -11.40
C ALA A 47 -3.92 -10.30 -11.72
N ALA A 48 -4.88 -10.26 -10.79
CA ALA A 48 -6.20 -10.83 -10.99
C ALA A 48 -6.97 -10.12 -12.11
N ALA A 49 -6.90 -8.79 -12.17
CA ALA A 49 -7.52 -7.99 -13.22
C ALA A 49 -6.91 -8.31 -14.60
N SER A 50 -5.58 -8.41 -14.69
CA SER A 50 -4.88 -8.80 -15.92
C SER A 50 -5.30 -10.20 -16.39
N ALA A 51 -5.29 -11.18 -15.49
CA ALA A 51 -5.71 -12.55 -15.80
C ALA A 51 -7.18 -12.61 -16.25
N GLY A 52 -8.06 -11.84 -15.60
CA GLY A 52 -9.46 -11.72 -15.99
C GLY A 52 -9.63 -11.09 -17.36
N ALA A 53 -8.91 -9.99 -17.64
CA ALA A 53 -8.95 -9.30 -18.92
C ALA A 53 -8.47 -10.21 -20.06
N SER A 54 -7.40 -10.98 -19.86
CA SER A 54 -6.96 -11.98 -20.84
C SER A 54 -7.98 -13.10 -21.04
N ARG A 55 -8.56 -13.63 -19.95
CA ARG A 55 -9.54 -14.72 -20.02
C ARG A 55 -10.82 -14.32 -20.73
N TYR A 56 -11.28 -13.09 -20.53
CA TYR A 56 -12.56 -12.59 -21.04
C TYR A 56 -12.40 -11.54 -22.14
N ALA A 57 -11.25 -11.52 -22.82
CA ALA A 57 -10.91 -10.50 -23.82
C ALA A 57 -12.01 -10.33 -24.89
N GLU A 58 -12.54 -11.45 -25.40
CA GLU A 58 -13.61 -11.47 -26.40
C GLU A 58 -14.91 -10.82 -25.89
N ALA A 59 -15.32 -11.18 -24.67
CA ALA A 59 -16.54 -10.65 -24.06
C ALA A 59 -16.42 -9.16 -23.73
N LEU A 60 -15.25 -8.74 -23.22
CA LEU A 60 -14.94 -7.33 -22.94
C LEU A 60 -14.92 -6.50 -24.23
N ARG A 61 -14.35 -7.04 -25.32
CA ARG A 61 -14.34 -6.37 -26.62
C ARG A 61 -15.77 -6.18 -27.14
N ARG A 62 -16.60 -7.22 -27.14
CA ARG A 62 -18.00 -7.14 -27.58
C ARG A 62 -18.85 -6.18 -26.73
N LEU A 63 -18.56 -6.09 -25.44
CA LEU A 63 -19.21 -5.11 -24.54
C LEU A 63 -18.89 -3.66 -24.94
N GLY A 64 -17.67 -3.38 -25.41
CA GLY A 64 -17.27 -2.05 -25.86
C GLY A 64 -17.73 -1.69 -27.27
N GLU A 65 -18.22 -2.66 -28.04
CA GLU A 65 -18.77 -2.47 -29.39
C GLU A 65 -20.29 -2.19 -29.40
N ALA A 66 -20.97 -2.35 -28.25
CA ALA A 66 -22.40 -2.11 -28.06
C ALA A 66 -22.66 -0.69 -27.51
#